data_AF-A0A537IB74-F1
#
_entry.id   AF-A0A537IB74-F1
#
_cell.length_a   1.000
_cell.length_b   1.000
_cell.length_c   1.000
_cell.angle_alpha   90.00
_cell.angle_beta   90.00
_cell.angle_gamma   90.00
#
_symmetry.space_group_name_H-M   'P 1'
#
loop_
_entity.id
_entity.type
_entity.pdbx_description
1 polymer ?
#
loop_
_entity_poly.entity_id
_entity_poly.type
_entity_poly.pdbx_seq_one_letter_code
_entity_poly.pdbx_strand_id
1 'polypeptide(L)'
;MKEYSLKSEAELIQQLQRNDEQALAALMRLYYNDLYNYGARFTDDTALIKDCIQEIFISLWQRRETADTILSPRYYFLRATKNKILKALYKHLQPASLSSLQPDYDSFYEFSIEQITIENQVNEEKTQKLRNTLALLSKKQKEIIYLKY
;
A
#
# COMPACT_ATOMS: atom_id res chain seq x y z
N MET A 1 -5.53 -16.56 23.43
CA MET A 1 -5.68 -16.12 22.01
C MET A 1 -7.06 -15.50 21.73
N LYS A 2 -7.53 -14.59 22.58
CA LYS A 2 -8.76 -13.82 22.36
C LYS A 2 -8.43 -12.39 22.78
N GLU A 3 -8.36 -11.44 21.85
CA GLU A 3 -8.48 -9.96 22.11
C GLU A 3 -8.05 -9.04 20.96
N TYR A 4 -7.62 -9.56 19.80
CA TYR A 4 -7.29 -8.69 18.65
C TYR A 4 -8.45 -8.50 17.64
N SER A 5 -9.58 -9.20 17.83
CA SER A 5 -10.72 -9.20 16.90
C SER A 5 -11.55 -7.90 16.87
N LEU A 6 -11.26 -6.93 17.74
CA LEU A 6 -12.02 -5.68 17.89
C LEU A 6 -11.13 -4.42 17.96
N LYS A 7 -9.81 -4.57 17.83
CA LYS A 7 -8.89 -3.42 17.92
C LYS A 7 -8.89 -2.65 16.61
N SER A 8 -8.95 -1.33 16.70
CA SER A 8 -8.82 -0.48 15.51
C SER A 8 -7.41 -0.57 14.93
N GLU A 9 -7.26 -0.33 13.63
CA GLU A 9 -5.94 -0.33 12.97
C GLU A 9 -4.95 0.62 13.65
N ALA A 10 -5.46 1.76 14.14
CA ALA A 10 -4.67 2.74 14.89
C ALA A 10 -4.16 2.18 16.23
N GLU A 11 -4.97 1.40 16.95
CA GLU A 11 -4.55 0.76 18.20
C GLU A 11 -3.47 -0.30 17.97
N LEU A 12 -3.56 -1.05 16.86
CA LEU A 12 -2.54 -2.03 16.49
C LEU A 12 -1.20 -1.33 16.20
N ILE A 13 -1.22 -0.19 15.52
CA ILE A 13 -0.01 0.61 15.25
C ILE A 13 0.60 1.18 16.54
N GLN A 14 -0.23 1.67 17.47
CA GLN A 14 0.27 2.13 18.77
C GLN A 14 0.89 0.99 19.60
N GLN A 15 0.33 -0.22 19.52
CA GLN A 15 0.89 -1.40 20.17
C GLN A 15 2.20 -1.83 19.52
N LEU A 16 2.28 -1.73 18.18
CA LEU A 16 3.50 -1.98 17.43
C LEU A 16 4.67 -1.09 17.90
N GLN A 17 4.41 0.20 18.14
CA GLN A 17 5.39 1.14 18.69
C GLN A 17 5.92 0.74 20.08
N ARG A 18 5.12 0.00 20.85
CA ARG A 18 5.50 -0.52 22.17
C ARG A 18 6.24 -1.86 22.10
N ASN A 19 6.75 -2.24 20.93
CA ASN A 19 7.40 -3.52 20.66
C ASN A 19 6.47 -4.74 20.84
N ASP A 20 5.15 -4.57 20.66
CA ASP A 20 4.23 -5.70 20.70
C ASP A 20 4.26 -6.48 19.37
N GLU A 21 4.98 -7.61 19.36
CA GLU A 21 5.04 -8.53 18.21
C GLU A 21 3.66 -9.10 17.85
N GLN A 22 2.74 -9.23 18.82
CA GLN A 22 1.40 -9.73 18.55
C GLN A 22 0.58 -8.72 17.73
N ALA A 23 0.86 -7.42 17.89
CA ALA A 23 0.23 -6.39 17.07
C ALA A 23 0.70 -6.47 15.60
N LEU A 24 1.99 -6.76 15.36
CA LEU A 24 2.49 -7.02 14.00
C LEU A 24 1.80 -8.24 13.39
N ALA A 25 1.71 -9.34 14.13
CA ALA A 25 1.06 -10.56 13.68
C ALA A 25 -0.44 -10.33 13.39
N ALA A 26 -1.12 -9.49 14.19
CA ALA A 26 -2.51 -9.12 13.97
C ALA A 26 -2.69 -8.28 12.69
N LEU A 27 -1.84 -7.26 12.47
CA LEU A 27 -1.84 -6.47 11.23
C LEU A 27 -1.56 -7.34 10.01
N MET A 28 -0.58 -8.24 10.12
CA MET A 28 -0.24 -9.16 9.05
C MET A 28 -1.44 -10.05 8.70
N ARG A 29 -2.09 -10.68 9.68
CA ARG A 29 -3.30 -11.49 9.44
C ARG A 29 -4.44 -10.68 8.83
N LEU A 30 -4.62 -9.43 9.25
CA LEU A 30 -5.67 -8.55 8.75
C LEU A 30 -5.49 -8.25 7.25
N TYR A 31 -4.25 -7.95 6.84
CA TYR A 31 -3.97 -7.45 5.49
C TYR A 31 -3.49 -8.52 4.52
N TYR A 32 -2.97 -9.66 4.98
CA TYR A 32 -2.28 -10.65 4.14
C TYR A 32 -3.09 -11.06 2.91
N ASN A 33 -4.37 -11.44 3.08
CA ASN A 33 -5.20 -11.91 1.98
C ASN A 33 -5.45 -10.80 0.95
N ASP A 34 -5.69 -9.57 1.39
CA ASP A 34 -5.92 -8.42 0.51
C ASP A 34 -4.67 -8.09 -0.29
N LEU A 35 -3.50 -8.09 0.35
CA LEU A 35 -2.22 -7.84 -0.33
C LEU A 35 -1.85 -8.96 -1.29
N TYR A 36 -2.10 -10.21 -0.90
CA TYR A 36 -1.86 -11.37 -1.77
C TYR A 36 -2.73 -11.32 -3.02
N ASN A 37 -4.04 -11.12 -2.85
CA ASN A 37 -4.99 -11.01 -3.96
C ASN A 37 -4.66 -9.82 -4.88
N TYR A 38 -4.23 -8.71 -4.29
CA TYR A 38 -3.79 -7.55 -5.06
C TYR A 38 -2.47 -7.83 -5.81
N GLY A 39 -1.51 -8.50 -5.18
CA GLY A 39 -0.25 -8.91 -5.77
C GLY A 39 -0.40 -9.89 -6.94
N ALA A 40 -1.34 -10.84 -6.82
CA ALA A 40 -1.69 -11.81 -7.85
C ALA A 40 -2.21 -11.17 -9.15
N ARG A 41 -2.58 -9.89 -9.14
CA ARG A 41 -2.93 -9.15 -10.36
C ARG A 41 -1.72 -8.75 -11.21
N PHE A 42 -0.51 -8.83 -10.66
CA PHE A 42 0.73 -8.40 -11.32
C PHE A 42 1.63 -9.58 -11.72
N THR A 43 1.56 -10.70 -11.02
CA THR A 43 2.35 -11.91 -11.30
C THR A 43 1.66 -13.14 -10.74
N ASP A 44 1.86 -14.29 -11.38
CA ASP A 44 1.42 -15.60 -10.88
C ASP A 44 2.46 -16.26 -9.95
N ASP A 45 3.64 -15.64 -9.79
CA ASP A 45 4.67 -16.13 -8.89
C ASP A 45 4.27 -15.91 -7.43
N THR A 46 3.64 -16.93 -6.86
CA THR A 46 3.15 -16.93 -5.48
C THR A 46 4.28 -16.80 -4.45
N ALA A 47 5.50 -17.26 -4.76
CA ALA A 47 6.64 -17.15 -3.84
C ALA A 47 7.10 -15.70 -3.76
N LEU A 48 7.26 -15.05 -4.92
CA LEU A 48 7.61 -13.62 -5.01
C LEU A 48 6.59 -12.73 -4.29
N ILE A 49 5.29 -13.00 -4.45
CA ILE A 49 4.25 -12.24 -3.75
C ILE A 49 4.40 -12.38 -2.23
N LYS A 50 4.59 -13.61 -1.73
CA LYS A 50 4.74 -13.88 -0.30
C LYS A 50 5.99 -13.21 0.27
N ASP A 51 7.11 -13.28 -0.44
CA ASP A 51 8.36 -12.64 -0.05
C ASP A 51 8.21 -11.12 -0.01
N CYS A 52 7.55 -10.51 -1.01
CA CYS A 52 7.29 -9.08 -1.01
C CYS A 52 6.44 -8.66 0.20
N ILE A 53 5.37 -9.41 0.52
CA ILE A 53 4.52 -9.13 1.68
C ILE A 53 5.33 -9.27 2.97
N GLN A 54 6.12 -10.33 3.10
CA GLN A 54 6.96 -10.58 4.27
C GLN A 54 7.95 -9.43 4.49
N GLU A 55 8.65 -8.99 3.43
CA GLU A 55 9.57 -7.85 3.50
C GLU A 55 8.88 -6.55 3.92
N ILE A 56 7.62 -6.32 3.52
CA ILE A 56 6.86 -5.13 3.94
C ILE A 56 6.65 -5.15 5.45
N PHE A 57 6.23 -6.28 6.01
CA PHE A 57 6.02 -6.39 7.46
C PHE A 57 7.33 -6.37 8.25
N ILE A 58 8.42 -6.94 7.73
CA ILE A 58 9.76 -6.80 8.32
C ILE A 58 10.19 -5.33 8.33
N SER A 59 10.02 -4.62 7.20
CA SER A 59 10.37 -3.20 7.08
C SER A 59 9.54 -2.34 8.05
N LEU A 60 8.25 -2.66 8.19
CA LEU A 60 7.37 -2.02 9.16
C LEU A 60 7.86 -2.24 10.60
N TRP A 61 8.25 -3.48 10.94
CA TRP A 61 8.77 -3.80 12.27
C TRP A 61 10.07 -3.05 12.59
N GLN A 62 11.01 -3.01 11.62
CA GLN A 62 12.25 -2.27 11.78
C GLN A 62 12.01 -0.77 12.02
N ARG A 63 10.96 -0.21 11.41
CA ARG A 63 10.59 1.22 11.47
C ARG A 63 9.41 1.49 12.42
N ARG A 64 9.10 0.54 13.31
CA ARG A 64 7.89 0.59 14.15
C ARG A 64 7.79 1.85 15.01
N GLU A 65 8.91 2.43 15.41
CA GLU A 65 8.95 3.65 16.23
C GLU A 65 8.29 4.84 15.54
N THR A 66 8.37 4.94 14.21
CA THR A 66 7.79 6.02 13.39
C THR A 66 6.52 5.61 12.63
N ALA A 67 5.93 4.46 12.99
CA ALA A 67 4.78 3.92 12.28
C ALA A 67 3.47 4.69 12.52
N ASP A 68 3.41 5.57 13.51
CA ASP A 68 2.28 6.49 13.74
C ASP A 68 2.07 7.51 12.61
N THR A 69 3.11 7.79 11.82
CA THR A 69 3.01 8.63 10.63
C THR A 69 2.13 8.01 9.52
N ILE A 70 1.79 6.72 9.63
CA ILE A 70 0.94 6.03 8.66
C ILE A 70 -0.53 6.40 8.91
N LEU A 71 -1.00 7.42 8.20
CA LEU A 71 -2.40 7.90 8.28
C LEU A 71 -3.43 6.88 7.75
N SER A 72 -3.05 6.08 6.75
CA SER A 72 -3.91 5.05 6.15
C SER A 72 -3.13 3.76 5.93
N PRO A 73 -3.21 2.80 6.88
CA PRO A 73 -2.44 1.55 6.81
C PRO A 73 -2.78 0.75 5.56
N ARG A 74 -4.07 0.67 5.21
CA ARG A 74 -4.53 0.01 3.99
C ARG A 74 -3.89 0.55 2.72
N TYR A 75 -3.89 1.87 2.52
CA TYR A 75 -3.30 2.47 1.32
C TYR A 75 -1.79 2.26 1.28
N TYR A 76 -1.12 2.43 2.43
CA TYR A 76 0.30 2.18 2.59
C TYR A 76 0.67 0.76 2.15
N PHE A 77 -0.01 -0.27 2.67
CA PHE A 77 0.32 -1.65 2.36
C PHE A 77 0.05 -2.02 0.90
N LEU A 78 -1.06 -1.57 0.32
CA LEU A 78 -1.36 -1.81 -1.09
C LEU A 78 -0.31 -1.17 -2.01
N ARG A 79 0.06 0.09 -1.74
CA ARG A 79 1.09 0.79 -2.51
C ARG A 79 2.45 0.11 -2.39
N ALA A 80 2.87 -0.22 -1.16
CA ALA A 80 4.13 -0.91 -0.90
C ALA A 80 4.20 -2.27 -1.63
N THR A 81 3.10 -3.02 -1.63
CA THR A 81 2.98 -4.32 -2.32
C THR A 81 3.17 -4.17 -3.82
N LYS A 82 2.45 -3.24 -4.46
CA LYS A 82 2.62 -2.97 -5.90
C LYS A 82 4.07 -2.60 -6.22
N ASN A 83 4.64 -1.67 -5.47
CA ASN A 83 5.99 -1.16 -5.75
C ASN A 83 7.05 -2.25 -5.61
N LYS A 84 6.98 -3.08 -4.55
CA LYS A 84 7.92 -4.19 -4.37
C LYS A 84 7.80 -5.23 -5.47
N ILE A 85 6.57 -5.64 -5.81
CA ILE A 85 6.35 -6.64 -6.87
C ILE A 85 6.87 -6.11 -8.20
N LEU A 86 6.52 -4.88 -8.59
CA LEU A 86 7.02 -4.29 -9.82
C LEU A 86 8.54 -4.19 -9.81
N LYS A 87 9.17 -3.73 -8.72
CA LYS A 87 10.62 -3.67 -8.59
C LYS A 87 11.27 -5.04 -8.76
N ALA A 88 10.70 -6.09 -8.15
CA ALA A 88 11.18 -7.46 -8.30
C ALA A 88 11.09 -7.94 -9.75
N LEU A 89 9.93 -7.73 -10.40
CA LEU A 89 9.72 -8.09 -11.81
C LEU A 89 10.68 -7.36 -12.76
N TYR A 90 10.93 -6.06 -12.53
CA TYR A 90 11.88 -5.28 -13.34
C TYR A 90 13.33 -5.65 -13.07
N LYS A 91 13.69 -6.13 -11.86
CA LYS A 91 15.04 -6.60 -11.54
C LYS A 91 15.42 -7.84 -12.36
N HIS A 92 14.44 -8.69 -12.69
CA HIS A 92 14.66 -9.85 -13.58
C HIS A 92 14.88 -9.47 -15.05
N LEU A 93 14.57 -8.23 -15.45
CA LEU A 93 14.70 -7.75 -16.84
C LEU A 93 16.01 -6.99 -17.11
N GLN A 94 16.79 -6.65 -16.08
CA GLN A 94 18.07 -5.95 -16.25
C GLN A 94 19.26 -6.92 -16.17
N PRO A 95 20.30 -6.76 -17.01
CA PRO A 95 21.52 -7.55 -16.90
C PRO A 95 22.20 -7.31 -15.55
N ALA A 96 22.68 -8.40 -14.93
CA ALA A 96 23.27 -8.45 -13.58
C ALA A 96 24.45 -7.49 -13.34
N SER A 97 24.98 -6.86 -14.39
CA SER A 97 26.05 -5.86 -14.33
C SER A 97 25.61 -4.48 -13.79
N LEU A 98 24.30 -4.18 -13.74
CA LEU A 98 23.76 -2.90 -13.23
C LEU A 98 23.11 -2.99 -11.84
N SER A 99 22.88 -4.20 -11.34
CA SER A 99 22.17 -4.45 -10.07
C SER A 99 22.95 -4.12 -8.80
N SER A 100 24.26 -3.87 -8.89
CA SER A 100 25.14 -3.55 -7.74
C SER A 100 25.06 -2.09 -7.28
N LEU A 101 24.32 -1.23 -7.98
CA LEU A 101 24.23 0.21 -7.70
C LEU A 101 22.97 0.65 -6.94
N GLN A 102 22.09 -0.28 -6.52
CA GLN A 102 20.91 0.12 -5.75
C GLN A 102 21.19 0.07 -4.24
N PRO A 103 21.03 1.19 -3.51
CA PRO A 103 21.15 1.21 -2.07
C PRO A 103 20.14 0.23 -1.47
N ASP A 104 20.67 -0.59 -0.58
CA ASP A 104 19.94 -1.54 0.22
C ASP A 104 18.98 -0.79 1.15
N TYR A 105 17.76 -1.31 1.30
CA TYR A 105 16.77 -1.00 2.35
C TYR A 105 16.24 0.43 2.61
N ASP A 106 16.70 1.49 1.94
CA ASP A 106 16.27 2.86 2.33
C ASP A 106 15.07 3.46 1.55
N SER A 107 14.58 2.74 0.55
CA SER A 107 13.42 3.11 -0.28
C SER A 107 12.07 3.11 0.47
N PHE A 108 12.02 3.08 1.80
CA PHE A 108 10.79 3.35 2.55
C PHE A 108 10.83 4.71 3.26
N TYR A 109 12.02 5.35 3.39
CA TYR A 109 12.18 6.61 4.11
C TYR A 109 11.66 7.81 3.29
N GLU A 110 11.85 7.79 1.96
CA GLU A 110 11.25 8.76 1.03
C GLU A 110 9.74 8.58 0.83
N PHE A 111 9.20 7.37 1.03
CA PHE A 111 7.81 7.04 0.65
C PHE A 111 6.76 7.52 1.65
N SER A 112 7.14 7.82 2.89
CA SER A 112 6.20 8.16 3.96
C SER A 112 5.98 9.67 4.15
N ILE A 113 6.94 10.54 3.83
CA ILE A 113 6.81 11.99 4.13
C ILE A 113 6.61 12.85 2.88
N GLU A 114 7.30 12.56 1.77
CA GLU A 114 7.19 13.40 0.57
C GLU A 114 6.04 12.98 -0.36
N GLN A 115 5.80 11.67 -0.52
CA GLN A 115 4.78 11.17 -1.44
C GLN A 115 3.34 11.24 -0.90
N ILE A 116 3.13 11.28 0.42
CA ILE A 116 1.80 11.50 1.01
C ILE A 116 1.30 12.92 0.68
N THR A 117 2.20 13.91 0.72
CA THR A 117 1.84 15.31 0.43
C THR A 117 1.59 15.51 -1.07
N ILE A 118 2.46 14.96 -1.93
CA ILE A 118 2.34 15.15 -3.39
C ILE A 118 1.16 14.38 -3.99
N GLU A 119 0.88 13.14 -3.55
CA GLU A 119 -0.24 12.37 -4.11
C GLU A 119 -1.62 12.85 -3.64
N ASN A 120 -1.74 13.35 -2.41
CA ASN A 120 -2.99 13.94 -1.95
C ASN A 120 -3.36 15.16 -2.81
N GLN A 121 -2.38 16.03 -3.10
CA GLN A 121 -2.59 17.22 -3.92
C GLN A 121 -2.95 16.88 -5.37
N VAL A 122 -2.29 15.86 -5.96
CA VAL A 122 -2.58 15.38 -7.32
C VAL A 122 -3.94 14.66 -7.40
N ASN A 123 -4.34 13.92 -6.37
CA ASN A 123 -5.62 13.21 -6.36
C ASN A 123 -6.80 14.14 -6.08
N GLU A 124 -6.61 15.16 -5.24
CA GLU A 124 -7.61 16.19 -4.97
C GLU A 124 -7.86 17.07 -6.21
N GLU A 125 -6.81 17.45 -6.95
CA GLU A 125 -6.95 18.14 -8.23
C GLU A 125 -7.67 17.29 -9.30
N LYS A 126 -7.36 15.98 -9.38
CA LYS A 126 -8.05 15.06 -10.29
C LYS A 126 -9.50 14.86 -9.91
N THR A 127 -9.79 14.72 -8.61
CA THR A 127 -11.15 14.58 -8.09
C THR A 127 -11.95 15.86 -8.29
N GLN A 128 -11.32 17.03 -8.13
CA GLN A 128 -11.97 18.31 -8.38
C GLN A 128 -12.23 18.53 -9.87
N LYS A 129 -11.29 18.17 -10.76
CA LYS A 129 -11.54 18.16 -12.21
C LYS A 129 -12.64 17.19 -12.60
N LEU A 130 -12.69 15.99 -12.01
CA LEU A 130 -13.75 15.01 -12.24
C LEU A 130 -15.12 15.49 -11.73
N ARG A 131 -15.17 16.13 -10.55
CA ARG A 131 -16.38 16.75 -10.00
C ARG A 131 -16.86 17.91 -10.86
N ASN A 132 -15.95 18.75 -11.34
CA ASN A 132 -16.26 19.87 -12.22
C ASN A 132 -16.77 19.38 -13.58
N THR A 133 -16.17 18.32 -14.16
CA THR A 133 -16.67 17.73 -15.41
C THR A 133 -18.00 17.00 -15.21
N LEU A 134 -18.21 16.30 -14.09
CA LEU A 134 -19.50 15.71 -13.72
C LEU A 134 -20.60 16.75 -13.48
N ALA A 135 -20.24 17.95 -13.01
CA ALA A 135 -21.17 19.07 -12.86
C ALA A 135 -21.52 19.73 -14.21
N LEU A 136 -20.62 19.66 -15.20
CA LEU A 136 -20.84 20.13 -16.58
C LEU A 136 -21.64 19.14 -17.44
N LEU A 137 -21.70 17.86 -17.08
CA LEU A 137 -22.55 16.87 -17.75
C LEU A 137 -24.01 17.08 -17.32
N SER A 138 -24.76 17.81 -18.16
CA SER A 138 -26.18 18.10 -17.97
C SER A 138 -27.03 16.83 -17.76
N LYS A 139 -28.18 16.99 -17.07
CA LYS A 139 -29.13 15.92 -16.66
C LYS A 139 -29.37 14.82 -17.71
N LYS A 140 -29.33 15.14 -19.01
CA LYS A 140 -29.55 14.21 -20.12
C LYS A 140 -28.48 13.11 -20.26
N GLN A 141 -27.25 13.32 -19.80
CA GLN A 141 -26.18 12.30 -19.92
C GLN A 141 -26.17 11.30 -18.77
N LYS A 142 -26.73 11.65 -17.60
CA LYS A 142 -26.93 10.71 -16.48
C LYS A 142 -28.01 9.66 -16.79
N GLU A 143 -29.08 10.04 -17.50
CA GLU A 143 -30.13 9.10 -17.90
C GLU A 143 -29.63 8.03 -18.88
N ILE A 144 -28.72 8.37 -19.79
CA ILE A 144 -28.17 7.41 -20.77
C ILE A 144 -27.32 6.32 -20.10
N ILE A 145 -26.62 6.65 -19.01
CA ILE A 145 -25.83 5.66 -18.25
C ILE A 145 -26.77 4.76 -17.41
N TYR A 146 -27.85 5.32 -16.86
CA TYR A 146 -28.83 4.56 -16.06
C TYR A 146 -29.73 3.64 -16.91
N LEU A 147 -29.81 3.84 -18.23
CA LEU A 147 -30.60 3.01 -19.14
C LEU A 147 -29.76 1.96 -19.89
N LYS A 148 -28.43 1.96 -19.73
CA LYS A 148 -27.53 1.02 -20.43
C LYS A 148 -26.92 -0.06 -19.51
N TYR A 149 -27.23 0.01 -18.22
CA TYR A 149 -26.98 -1.02 -17.20
C TYR A 149 -28.25 -1.18 -16.36
#